data_AF-A0A846A8J6-F1
#
_entry.id   AF-A0A846A8J6-F1
#
_cell.length_a   1.000
_cell.length_b   1.000
_cell.length_c   1.000
_cell.angle_alpha   90.00
_cell.angle_beta   90.00
_cell.angle_gamma   90.00
#
_symmetry.space_group_name_H-M   'P 1'
#
loop_
_entity.id
_entity.type
_entity.pdbx_description
1 polymer ?
#
loop_
_entity_poly.entity_id
_entity_poly.type
_entity_poly.pdbx_seq_one_letter_code
_entity_poly.pdbx_strand_id
1 'polypeptide(L)'
;MKCVKCQTDNNLKERTETGGRCKNCNHPFAFDPKAGSKFTDIFFNNSIQTISSENTLFFTPKQLWYLIEKRLLNKNNINPFGCSAFLIIFLGFFSLGFKLEIRIYLSIVFLVLILLFTSGSQSQGYQPKTRRSFARAMQILGGLILVAVLVWFFKFSTVKNTAFFLFFLGIGLGIFVIYFGTRQLSIQYKIPQSLQFKQSEITQWLSRWEEINGEVTNVLPPSKEMSEPIQINSEVTAYSFDRVIVCDTAEIAQFLIANNFHFENNCAVLSIDGYPQNIFSTVMQMLTQNPDLKVYAFHSATPRGVTMIDELRNSPNWFGRNNLIIYDLGLLPRHVFASKNMWIIKSDELARQAQQIPTAVKSTLSTNELPWLEAGFYVELESFSPRKLLQVVSQGIAKTQAVANGDTSASDNSLDSGDSGDDGIILIDVDDHRNVGFLASDSFG
;
A
#
# COMPACT_ATOMS: atom_id res chain seq x y z
N MET A 1 25.77 10.62 -13.80
CA MET A 1 24.77 11.13 -12.83
C MET A 1 24.57 12.60 -13.11
N LYS A 2 23.33 13.06 -13.03
CA LYS A 2 22.97 14.43 -13.35
C LYS A 2 23.00 15.28 -12.07
N CYS A 3 23.54 16.50 -12.14
CA CYS A 3 23.56 17.43 -11.00
C CYS A 3 22.17 18.01 -10.76
N VAL A 4 21.70 18.01 -9.51
CA VAL A 4 20.38 18.58 -9.16
C VAL A 4 20.32 20.08 -9.42
N LYS A 5 21.43 20.81 -9.19
CA LYS A 5 21.48 22.27 -9.30
C LYS A 5 21.55 22.78 -10.75
N CYS A 6 22.47 22.24 -11.56
CA CYS A 6 22.71 22.75 -12.92
C CYS A 6 22.33 21.77 -14.04
N GLN A 7 21.76 20.61 -13.69
CA GLN A 7 21.28 19.60 -14.65
C GLN A 7 22.38 19.04 -15.57
N THR A 8 23.66 19.30 -15.30
CA THR A 8 24.77 18.78 -16.09
C THR A 8 25.01 17.30 -15.78
N ASP A 9 25.27 16.49 -16.81
CA ASP A 9 25.68 15.10 -16.65
C ASP A 9 27.16 14.97 -16.31
N ASN A 10 27.43 14.18 -15.28
CA ASN A 10 28.77 13.91 -14.74
C ASN A 10 29.02 12.40 -14.76
N ASN A 11 30.03 11.95 -15.49
CA ASN A 11 30.44 10.55 -15.48
C ASN A 11 31.24 10.21 -14.19
N LEU A 12 31.67 8.96 -14.00
CA LEU A 12 32.40 8.58 -12.78
C LEU A 12 33.76 9.27 -12.68
N LYS A 13 34.54 9.28 -13.77
CA LYS A 13 35.88 9.87 -13.82
C LYS A 13 35.85 11.35 -13.45
N GLU A 14 34.94 12.12 -14.06
CA GLU A 14 34.77 13.56 -13.82
C GLU A 14 34.47 13.87 -12.35
N ARG A 15 33.71 13.00 -11.66
CA ARG A 15 33.37 13.17 -10.25
C ARG A 15 34.51 12.80 -9.33
N THR A 16 35.30 11.78 -9.68
CA THR A 16 36.50 11.43 -8.93
C THR A 16 37.54 12.55 -9.03
N GLU A 17 37.73 13.13 -10.22
CA GLU A 17 38.65 14.26 -10.44
C GLU A 17 38.24 15.54 -9.69
N THR A 18 36.94 15.74 -9.49
CA THR A 18 36.39 16.91 -8.80
C THR A 18 36.07 16.66 -7.32
N GLY A 19 36.50 15.53 -6.75
CA GLY A 19 36.30 15.21 -5.33
C GLY A 19 34.83 15.03 -4.93
N GLY A 20 34.00 14.47 -5.82
CA GLY A 20 32.57 14.24 -5.58
C GLY A 20 31.69 15.46 -5.88
N ARG A 21 32.12 16.37 -6.74
CA ARG A 21 31.40 17.59 -7.11
C ARG A 21 31.01 17.60 -8.59
N CYS A 22 30.11 18.51 -8.97
CA CYS A 22 29.75 18.69 -10.37
C CYS A 22 30.86 19.43 -11.13
N LYS A 23 31.27 18.92 -12.30
CA LYS A 23 32.28 19.53 -13.17
C LYS A 23 31.95 20.95 -13.65
N ASN A 24 30.67 21.31 -13.69
CA ASN A 24 30.22 22.59 -14.23
C ASN A 24 29.96 23.64 -13.13
N CYS A 25 29.22 23.28 -12.09
CA CYS A 25 28.82 24.23 -11.03
C CYS A 25 29.50 23.98 -9.68
N ASN A 26 30.38 22.99 -9.57
CA ASN A 26 31.08 22.58 -8.35
C ASN A 26 30.18 22.19 -7.16
N HIS A 27 28.88 21.99 -7.41
CA HIS A 27 27.90 21.54 -6.41
C HIS A 27 28.27 20.13 -5.93
N PRO A 28 28.37 19.88 -4.61
CA PRO A 28 28.68 18.56 -4.09
C PRO A 28 27.51 17.59 -4.30
N PHE A 29 27.80 16.32 -4.51
CA PHE A 29 26.78 15.27 -4.59
C PHE A 29 26.52 14.67 -3.21
N ALA A 30 25.26 14.61 -2.81
CA ALA A 30 24.85 14.00 -1.54
C ALA A 30 24.89 12.47 -1.61
N PHE A 31 24.52 11.88 -2.74
CA PHE A 31 24.37 10.44 -2.93
C PHE A 31 25.06 9.98 -4.22
N ASP A 32 26.02 9.07 -4.06
CA ASP A 32 26.72 8.43 -5.16
C ASP A 32 26.67 6.91 -5.06
N PRO A 33 25.98 6.22 -5.99
CA PRO A 33 25.94 4.77 -6.02
C PRO A 33 27.28 4.08 -6.14
N LYS A 34 28.25 4.71 -6.82
CA LYS A 34 29.60 4.13 -6.97
C LYS A 34 30.45 4.34 -5.73
N ALA A 35 30.06 5.25 -4.83
CA ALA A 35 30.65 5.45 -3.51
C ALA A 35 29.86 4.75 -2.38
N GLY A 36 28.90 3.87 -2.72
CA GLY A 36 28.16 3.05 -1.75
C GLY A 36 26.74 3.49 -1.43
N SER A 37 26.24 4.60 -1.98
CA SER A 37 24.82 4.97 -1.82
C SER A 37 23.91 4.03 -2.63
N LYS A 38 22.62 3.92 -2.30
CA LYS A 38 21.68 3.06 -3.06
C LYS A 38 21.07 3.77 -4.28
N PHE A 39 21.12 5.10 -4.30
CA PHE A 39 20.52 5.95 -5.32
C PHE A 39 21.33 7.23 -5.52
N THR A 40 20.90 8.07 -6.45
CA THR A 40 21.53 9.34 -6.84
C THR A 40 20.74 10.53 -6.30
N ASP A 41 21.36 11.71 -6.24
CA ASP A 41 20.69 12.97 -5.88
C ASP A 41 19.37 13.23 -6.62
N ILE A 42 19.34 13.07 -7.94
CA ILE A 42 18.11 13.27 -8.73
C ILE A 42 16.99 12.32 -8.31
N PHE A 43 17.32 11.09 -7.93
CA PHE A 43 16.32 10.13 -7.47
C PHE A 43 15.72 10.58 -6.14
N PHE A 44 16.55 11.05 -5.21
CA PHE A 44 16.10 11.54 -3.91
C PHE A 44 15.30 12.84 -4.05
N ASN A 45 15.80 13.81 -4.84
CA ASN A 45 15.10 15.04 -5.18
C ASN A 45 13.71 14.76 -5.75
N ASN A 46 13.63 13.88 -6.76
CA ASN A 46 12.36 13.51 -7.36
C ASN A 46 11.45 12.76 -6.37
N SER A 47 11.99 12.13 -5.33
CA SER A 47 11.18 11.48 -4.29
C SER A 47 10.59 12.51 -3.34
N ILE A 48 11.37 13.53 -2.95
CA ILE A 48 10.89 14.69 -2.19
C ILE A 48 9.80 15.44 -2.98
N GLN A 49 10.06 15.78 -4.25
CA GLN A 49 9.09 16.53 -5.06
C GLN A 49 7.79 15.74 -5.30
N THR A 50 7.88 14.42 -5.55
CA THR A 50 6.67 13.61 -5.72
C THR A 50 5.86 13.49 -4.42
N ILE A 51 6.50 13.21 -3.28
CA ILE A 51 5.75 13.05 -2.03
C ILE A 51 5.11 14.36 -1.57
N SER A 52 5.79 15.49 -1.75
CA SER A 52 5.28 16.81 -1.39
C SER A 52 4.30 17.39 -2.41
N SER A 53 4.00 16.66 -3.50
CA SER A 53 3.18 17.17 -4.61
C SER A 53 3.70 18.54 -5.09
N GLU A 54 4.98 18.61 -5.45
CA GLU A 54 5.67 19.84 -5.86
C GLU A 54 5.69 20.93 -4.76
N ASN A 55 5.98 20.51 -3.52
CA ASN A 55 6.10 21.35 -2.31
C ASN A 55 4.79 21.96 -1.79
N THR A 56 3.65 21.41 -2.19
CA THR A 56 2.33 21.88 -1.74
C THR A 56 1.80 21.17 -0.49
N LEU A 57 2.22 19.91 -0.27
CA LEU A 57 1.75 19.09 0.84
C LEU A 57 2.87 18.78 1.82
N PHE A 58 2.53 18.77 3.10
CA PHE A 58 3.39 18.24 4.16
C PHE A 58 3.28 16.72 4.22
N PHE A 59 4.36 16.04 4.61
CA PHE A 59 4.41 14.58 4.67
C PHE A 59 5.27 14.09 5.84
N THR A 60 5.00 12.88 6.32
CA THR A 60 5.78 12.29 7.42
C THR A 60 7.08 11.66 6.89
N PRO A 61 8.15 11.58 7.69
CA PRO A 61 9.37 10.85 7.31
C PRO A 61 9.10 9.39 6.95
N LYS A 62 8.08 8.78 7.56
CA LYS A 62 7.66 7.41 7.31
C LYS A 62 6.99 7.25 5.93
N GLN A 63 6.21 8.22 5.49
CA GLN A 63 5.68 8.22 4.12
C GLN A 63 6.82 8.29 3.09
N LEU A 64 7.86 9.11 3.34
CA LEU A 64 9.03 9.16 2.47
C LEU A 64 9.79 7.83 2.43
N TRP A 65 9.92 7.18 3.59
CA TRP A 65 10.50 5.85 3.69
C TRP A 65 9.76 4.83 2.81
N TYR A 66 8.43 4.75 2.92
CA TYR A 66 7.61 3.88 2.09
C TYR A 66 7.77 4.17 0.59
N LEU A 67 7.78 5.45 0.20
CA LEU A 67 7.97 5.84 -1.19
C LEU A 67 9.32 5.38 -1.75
N ILE A 68 10.41 5.58 -0.99
CA ILE A 68 11.76 5.20 -1.42
C ILE A 68 11.90 3.69 -1.54
N GLU A 69 11.43 2.93 -0.54
CA GLU A 69 11.37 1.45 -0.58
C GLU A 69 10.65 0.96 -1.85
N LYS A 70 9.45 1.50 -2.12
CA LYS A 70 8.66 1.17 -3.32
C LYS A 70 9.41 1.45 -4.61
N ARG A 71 10.01 2.64 -4.74
CA ARG A 71 10.75 3.05 -5.95
C ARG A 71 12.00 2.22 -6.19
N LEU A 72 12.67 1.77 -5.13
CA LEU A 72 13.86 0.92 -5.26
C LEU A 72 13.50 -0.51 -5.67
N LEU A 73 12.40 -1.08 -5.17
CA LEU A 73 11.91 -2.39 -5.63
C LEU A 73 11.43 -2.37 -7.08
N ASN A 74 10.85 -1.26 -7.56
CA ASN A 74 10.32 -1.16 -8.92
C ASN A 74 11.39 -1.38 -10.01
N LYS A 75 12.67 -1.09 -9.71
CA LYS A 75 13.78 -1.31 -10.66
C LYS A 75 14.00 -2.79 -11.01
N ASN A 76 13.48 -3.71 -10.20
CA ASN A 76 13.59 -5.15 -10.41
C ASN A 76 12.32 -5.76 -11.04
N ASN A 77 11.45 -4.94 -11.65
CA ASN A 77 10.24 -5.44 -12.31
C ASN A 77 10.57 -6.27 -13.56
N ILE A 78 10.63 -7.58 -13.35
CA ILE A 78 10.69 -8.58 -14.42
C ILE A 78 9.27 -8.73 -14.96
N ASN A 79 9.09 -8.45 -16.26
CA ASN A 79 7.83 -8.75 -16.92
C ASN A 79 7.80 -10.25 -17.32
N PRO A 80 6.96 -11.10 -16.69
CA PRO A 80 6.90 -12.52 -17.02
C PRO A 80 6.35 -12.78 -18.43
N PHE A 81 5.74 -11.79 -19.09
CA PHE A 81 5.18 -11.94 -20.43
C PHE A 81 6.17 -11.71 -21.58
N GLY A 82 7.39 -11.24 -21.29
CA GLY A 82 8.40 -10.89 -22.30
C GLY A 82 9.03 -12.05 -23.07
N CYS A 83 8.63 -13.30 -22.82
CA CYS A 83 9.22 -14.47 -23.48
C CYS A 83 8.21 -15.16 -24.40
N SER A 84 8.11 -14.69 -25.65
CA SER A 84 7.53 -15.46 -26.76
C SER A 84 8.16 -16.87 -26.92
N ALA A 85 9.33 -17.11 -26.33
CA ALA A 85 9.95 -18.42 -26.16
C ALA A 85 9.05 -19.46 -25.45
N PHE A 86 8.11 -19.04 -24.59
CA PHE A 86 7.24 -19.95 -23.83
C PHE A 86 6.34 -20.81 -24.71
N LEU A 87 5.74 -20.19 -25.73
CA LEU A 87 4.82 -20.87 -26.65
C LEU A 87 5.59 -21.82 -27.57
N ILE A 88 6.84 -21.48 -27.90
CA ILE A 88 7.74 -22.29 -28.73
C ILE A 88 8.22 -23.56 -27.99
N ILE A 89 8.64 -23.42 -26.72
CA ILE A 89 9.07 -24.56 -25.89
C ILE A 89 7.92 -25.56 -25.69
N PHE A 90 6.71 -25.03 -25.45
CA PHE A 90 5.52 -25.85 -25.22
C PHE A 90 4.95 -26.51 -26.50
N LEU A 91 4.90 -25.79 -27.62
CA LEU A 91 4.55 -26.40 -28.92
C LEU A 91 5.57 -27.45 -29.36
N GLY A 92 6.85 -27.27 -28.99
CA GLY A 92 7.90 -28.26 -29.23
C GLY A 92 7.69 -29.58 -28.48
N PHE A 93 7.11 -29.54 -27.28
CA PHE A 93 6.81 -30.74 -26.47
C PHE A 93 5.74 -31.65 -27.13
N PHE A 94 4.69 -31.07 -27.72
CA PHE A 94 3.62 -31.83 -28.38
C PHE A 94 3.90 -32.21 -29.84
N SER A 95 4.97 -31.66 -30.43
CA SER A 95 5.34 -31.99 -31.80
C SER A 95 5.94 -33.39 -31.89
N LEU A 96 5.19 -34.30 -32.52
CA LEU A 96 5.62 -35.68 -32.79
C LEU A 96 6.88 -35.78 -33.68
N GLY A 97 7.32 -34.68 -34.29
CA GLY A 97 8.50 -34.61 -35.14
C GLY A 97 9.85 -34.58 -34.39
N PHE A 98 9.86 -34.30 -33.08
CA PHE A 98 11.11 -34.25 -32.32
C PHE A 98 11.52 -35.60 -31.75
N LYS A 99 12.84 -35.84 -31.68
CA LYS A 99 13.46 -36.98 -31.00
C LYS A 99 13.11 -36.99 -29.50
N LEU A 100 13.06 -38.18 -28.89
CA LEU A 100 12.69 -38.36 -27.48
C LEU A 100 13.56 -37.53 -26.52
N GLU A 101 14.86 -37.43 -26.77
CA GLU A 101 15.81 -36.63 -25.97
C GLU A 101 15.41 -35.14 -25.91
N ILE A 102 14.99 -34.58 -27.05
CA ILE A 102 14.55 -33.18 -27.14
C ILE A 102 13.25 -32.98 -26.34
N ARG A 103 12.33 -33.95 -26.37
CA ARG A 103 11.07 -33.86 -25.62
C ARG A 103 11.30 -33.87 -24.11
N ILE A 104 12.20 -34.74 -23.62
CA ILE A 104 12.58 -34.78 -22.20
C ILE A 104 13.19 -33.44 -21.78
N TYR A 105 14.12 -32.91 -22.57
CA TYR A 105 14.74 -31.61 -22.30
C TYR A 105 13.69 -30.48 -22.21
N LEU A 106 12.78 -30.37 -23.19
CA LEU A 106 11.71 -29.37 -23.17
C LEU A 106 10.77 -29.51 -21.96
N SER A 107 10.51 -30.76 -21.51
CA SER A 107 9.70 -31.04 -20.33
C SER A 107 10.35 -30.53 -19.04
N ILE A 108 11.66 -30.75 -18.90
CA ILE A 108 12.44 -30.27 -17.75
C ILE A 108 12.45 -28.74 -17.73
N VAL A 109 12.71 -28.11 -18.88
CA VAL A 109 12.66 -26.64 -19.01
C VAL A 109 11.28 -26.10 -18.62
N PHE A 110 10.20 -26.74 -19.09
CA PHE A 110 8.84 -26.34 -18.74
C PHE A 110 8.54 -26.44 -17.24
N LEU A 111 8.96 -27.52 -16.60
CA LEU A 111 8.80 -27.71 -15.15
C LEU A 111 9.59 -26.65 -14.37
N VAL A 112 10.83 -26.37 -14.77
CA VAL A 112 11.65 -25.31 -14.17
C VAL A 112 10.96 -23.94 -14.30
N LEU A 113 10.34 -23.65 -15.44
CA LEU A 113 9.59 -22.40 -15.63
C LEU A 113 8.38 -22.27 -14.73
N ILE A 114 7.60 -23.35 -14.54
CA ILE A 114 6.50 -23.35 -13.57
C ILE A 114 7.04 -23.04 -12.17
N LEU A 115 8.14 -23.69 -11.75
CA LEU A 115 8.78 -23.43 -10.46
C LEU A 115 9.29 -21.99 -10.31
N LEU A 116 9.81 -21.39 -11.38
CA LEU A 116 10.22 -19.99 -11.37
C LEU A 116 9.02 -19.04 -11.22
N PHE A 117 7.90 -19.33 -11.89
CA PHE A 117 6.69 -18.51 -11.77
C PHE A 117 6.03 -18.65 -10.40
N THR A 118 6.02 -19.85 -9.82
CA THR A 118 5.52 -20.04 -8.45
C THR A 118 6.41 -19.29 -7.46
N SER A 119 7.72 -19.42 -7.56
CA SER A 119 8.69 -18.68 -6.73
C SER A 119 8.52 -17.16 -6.89
N GLY A 120 8.41 -16.67 -8.12
CA GLY A 120 8.15 -15.26 -8.42
C GLY A 120 6.82 -14.76 -7.82
N SER A 121 5.76 -15.56 -7.87
CA SER A 121 4.46 -15.20 -7.28
C SER A 121 4.46 -15.11 -5.74
N GLN A 122 5.47 -15.71 -5.08
CA GLN A 122 5.63 -15.76 -3.62
C GLN A 122 6.79 -14.92 -3.09
N SER A 123 7.59 -14.31 -3.97
CA SER A 123 8.80 -13.58 -3.58
C SER A 123 8.49 -12.34 -2.74
N GLN A 124 9.01 -12.29 -1.52
CA GLN A 124 8.88 -11.11 -0.64
C GLN A 124 9.63 -9.89 -1.17
N GLY A 125 10.62 -10.10 -2.06
CA GLY A 125 11.39 -9.04 -2.70
C GLY A 125 10.73 -8.43 -3.93
N TYR A 126 9.58 -8.95 -4.36
CA TYR A 126 8.81 -8.39 -5.48
C TYR A 126 7.61 -7.59 -5.00
N GLN A 127 7.29 -6.55 -5.77
CA GLN A 127 6.09 -5.76 -5.57
C GLN A 127 4.82 -6.62 -5.76
N PRO A 128 3.71 -6.27 -5.07
CA PRO A 128 2.43 -6.95 -5.25
C PRO A 128 1.99 -7.07 -6.72
N LYS A 129 2.14 -5.98 -7.50
CA LYS A 129 1.81 -5.95 -8.94
C LYS A 129 2.57 -7.05 -9.71
N THR A 130 3.87 -7.19 -9.45
CA THR A 130 4.76 -8.16 -10.11
C THR A 130 4.45 -9.60 -9.71
N ARG A 131 4.20 -9.86 -8.43
CA ARG A 131 3.78 -11.19 -7.96
C ARG A 131 2.47 -11.63 -8.60
N ARG A 132 1.51 -10.71 -8.73
CA ARG A 132 0.23 -10.96 -9.41
C ARG A 132 0.43 -11.21 -10.89
N SER A 133 1.37 -10.52 -11.54
CA SER A 133 1.75 -10.78 -12.94
C SER A 133 2.24 -12.22 -13.13
N PHE A 134 3.12 -12.72 -12.25
CA PHE A 134 3.54 -14.13 -12.26
C PHE A 134 2.36 -15.11 -12.07
N ALA A 135 1.46 -14.82 -11.13
CA ALA A 135 0.28 -15.66 -10.90
C ALA A 135 -0.70 -15.66 -12.09
N ARG A 136 -0.88 -14.52 -12.77
CA ARG A 136 -1.64 -14.41 -14.03
C ARG A 136 -0.95 -15.15 -15.17
N ALA A 137 0.36 -15.05 -15.28
CA ALA A 137 1.13 -15.80 -16.26
C ALA A 137 0.95 -17.32 -16.08
N MET A 138 0.84 -17.82 -14.85
CA MET A 138 0.47 -19.21 -14.59
C MET A 138 -0.95 -19.54 -15.08
N GLN A 139 -1.96 -18.70 -14.81
CA GLN A 139 -3.32 -18.94 -15.33
C GLN A 139 -3.35 -19.00 -16.86
N ILE A 140 -2.67 -18.07 -17.53
CA ILE A 140 -2.55 -18.03 -18.99
C ILE A 140 -1.83 -19.28 -19.50
N LEU A 141 -0.75 -19.70 -18.84
CA LEU A 141 -0.01 -20.91 -19.19
C LEU A 141 -0.90 -22.16 -19.08
N GLY A 142 -1.67 -22.29 -18.00
CA GLY A 142 -2.62 -23.39 -17.84
C GLY A 142 -3.72 -23.36 -18.91
N GLY A 143 -4.24 -22.19 -19.29
CA GLY A 143 -5.19 -22.04 -20.39
C GLY A 143 -4.61 -22.46 -21.74
N LEU A 144 -3.37 -22.05 -22.03
CA LEU A 144 -2.65 -22.46 -23.24
C LEU A 144 -2.40 -23.98 -23.27
N ILE A 145 -2.11 -24.60 -22.12
CA ILE A 145 -2.00 -26.06 -22.02
C ILE A 145 -3.29 -26.74 -22.46
N LEU A 146 -4.45 -26.28 -21.94
CA LEU A 146 -5.74 -26.86 -22.29
C LEU A 146 -6.03 -26.75 -23.79
N VAL A 147 -5.80 -25.57 -24.38
CA VAL A 147 -6.03 -25.35 -25.82
C VAL A 147 -5.11 -26.26 -26.65
N ALA A 148 -3.83 -26.37 -26.30
CA ALA A 148 -2.90 -27.21 -27.07
C ALA A 148 -3.22 -28.70 -26.96
N VAL A 149 -3.58 -29.19 -25.77
CA VAL A 149 -3.98 -30.58 -25.54
C VAL A 149 -5.24 -30.91 -26.35
N LEU A 150 -6.21 -29.99 -26.43
CA LEU A 150 -7.40 -30.14 -27.26
C LEU A 150 -7.05 -30.19 -28.76
N VAL A 151 -6.24 -29.25 -29.26
CA VAL A 151 -5.80 -29.23 -30.67
C VAL A 151 -5.03 -30.49 -31.05
N TRP A 152 -4.14 -30.95 -30.17
CA TRP A 152 -3.37 -32.17 -30.36
C TRP A 152 -4.28 -33.40 -30.42
N PHE A 153 -5.25 -33.50 -29.50
CA PHE A 153 -6.23 -34.59 -29.49
C PHE A 153 -7.04 -34.66 -30.78
N PHE A 154 -7.56 -33.53 -31.29
CA PHE A 154 -8.29 -33.53 -32.56
C PHE A 154 -7.43 -33.93 -33.77
N LYS A 155 -6.15 -33.56 -33.80
CA LYS A 155 -5.24 -33.93 -34.89
C LYS A 155 -4.78 -35.39 -34.86
N PHE A 156 -4.66 -35.99 -33.67
CA PHE A 156 -4.09 -37.33 -33.48
C PHE A 156 -5.07 -38.33 -32.85
N SER A 157 -6.37 -38.04 -32.92
CA SER A 157 -7.47 -38.82 -32.30
C SER A 157 -7.53 -40.29 -32.77
N THR A 158 -6.89 -40.63 -33.89
CA THR A 158 -6.85 -42.00 -34.46
C THR A 158 -5.86 -42.93 -33.76
N VAL A 159 -5.14 -42.48 -32.72
CA VAL A 159 -4.05 -43.22 -32.07
C VAL A 159 -4.53 -43.92 -30.77
N LYS A 160 -4.00 -45.14 -30.55
CA LYS A 160 -4.14 -46.10 -29.43
C LYS A 160 -4.45 -45.50 -28.03
N ASN A 161 -4.95 -46.35 -27.11
CA ASN A 161 -5.24 -46.05 -25.68
C ASN A 161 -4.23 -45.12 -24.96
N THR A 162 -2.95 -45.16 -25.32
CA THR A 162 -1.90 -44.27 -24.77
C THR A 162 -2.15 -42.78 -25.04
N ALA A 163 -2.71 -42.41 -26.19
CA ALA A 163 -3.03 -41.02 -26.51
C ALA A 163 -4.18 -40.47 -25.64
N PHE A 164 -5.13 -41.34 -25.29
CA PHE A 164 -6.24 -41.01 -24.38
C PHE A 164 -5.71 -40.70 -22.98
N PHE A 165 -4.80 -41.52 -22.42
CA PHE A 165 -4.20 -41.24 -21.11
C PHE A 165 -3.41 -39.91 -21.06
N LEU A 166 -2.63 -39.61 -22.10
CA LEU A 166 -1.87 -38.35 -22.18
C LEU A 166 -2.79 -37.13 -22.29
N PHE A 167 -3.94 -37.27 -22.94
CA PHE A 167 -4.95 -36.22 -23.02
C PHE A 167 -5.51 -35.86 -21.64
N PHE A 168 -5.97 -36.84 -20.85
CA PHE A 168 -6.46 -36.56 -19.48
C PHE A 168 -5.36 -36.01 -18.57
N LEU A 169 -4.13 -36.50 -18.69
CA LEU A 169 -3.01 -35.98 -17.92
C LEU A 169 -2.70 -34.52 -18.28
N GLY A 170 -2.76 -34.16 -19.57
CA GLY A 170 -2.61 -32.80 -20.05
C GLY A 170 -3.72 -31.86 -19.57
N ILE A 171 -4.98 -32.31 -19.60
CA ILE A 171 -6.11 -31.54 -19.04
C ILE A 171 -5.94 -31.34 -17.54
N GLY A 172 -5.63 -32.41 -16.80
CA GLY A 172 -5.40 -32.37 -15.36
C GLY A 172 -4.29 -31.38 -15.00
N LEU A 173 -3.18 -31.38 -15.74
CA LEU A 173 -2.09 -30.42 -15.56
C LEU A 173 -2.53 -28.99 -15.86
N GLY A 174 -3.26 -28.75 -16.96
CA GLY A 174 -3.77 -27.42 -17.31
C GLY A 174 -4.69 -26.84 -16.23
N ILE A 175 -5.66 -27.62 -15.77
CA ILE A 175 -6.57 -27.24 -14.68
C ILE A 175 -5.79 -26.99 -13.38
N PHE A 176 -4.83 -27.87 -13.05
CA PHE A 176 -3.99 -27.73 -11.86
C PHE A 176 -3.20 -26.41 -11.86
N VAL A 177 -2.60 -26.05 -12.99
CA VAL A 177 -1.83 -24.80 -13.13
C VAL A 177 -2.75 -23.57 -13.02
N ILE A 178 -3.94 -23.59 -13.62
CA ILE A 178 -4.95 -22.52 -13.48
C ILE A 178 -5.39 -22.38 -12.01
N TYR A 179 -5.71 -23.51 -11.37
CA TYR A 179 -6.11 -23.54 -9.97
C TYR A 179 -5.00 -22.96 -9.08
N PHE A 180 -3.76 -23.38 -9.29
CA PHE A 180 -2.62 -22.87 -8.53
C PHE A 180 -2.41 -21.37 -8.75
N GLY A 181 -2.46 -20.88 -9.99
CA GLY A 181 -2.39 -19.45 -10.29
C GLY A 181 -3.50 -18.64 -9.62
N THR A 182 -4.73 -19.17 -9.63
CA THR A 182 -5.89 -18.56 -8.96
C THR A 182 -5.69 -18.51 -7.44
N ARG A 183 -5.21 -19.61 -6.85
CA ARG A 183 -4.87 -19.68 -5.43
C ARG A 183 -3.75 -18.70 -5.07
N GLN A 184 -2.73 -18.54 -5.92
CA GLN A 184 -1.65 -17.57 -5.68
C GLN A 184 -2.15 -16.13 -5.71
N LEU A 185 -3.12 -15.80 -6.56
CA LEU A 185 -3.77 -14.49 -6.54
C LEU A 185 -4.58 -14.26 -5.26
N SER A 186 -5.28 -15.29 -4.76
CA SER A 186 -6.11 -15.16 -3.58
C SER A 186 -5.31 -15.05 -2.27
N ILE A 187 -4.05 -15.52 -2.23
CA ILE A 187 -3.23 -15.49 -1.01
C ILE A 187 -2.22 -14.33 -0.97
N GLN A 188 -2.26 -13.41 -1.94
CA GLN A 188 -1.30 -12.30 -1.99
C GLN A 188 -1.29 -11.44 -0.72
N TYR A 189 -2.45 -11.31 -0.06
CA TYR A 189 -2.57 -10.56 1.19
C TYR A 189 -1.80 -11.20 2.37
N LYS A 190 -1.33 -12.45 2.23
CA LYS A 190 -0.53 -13.16 3.25
C LYS A 190 0.97 -13.09 3.01
N ILE A 191 1.42 -12.38 1.97
CA ILE A 191 2.83 -12.32 1.58
C ILE A 191 3.37 -10.92 1.92
N PRO A 192 4.12 -10.77 3.03
CA PRO A 192 4.67 -9.48 3.42
C PRO A 192 5.80 -9.07 2.46
N GLN A 193 6.06 -7.77 2.38
CA GLN A 193 7.23 -7.22 1.74
C GLN A 193 8.40 -7.20 2.73
N SER A 194 9.59 -7.55 2.23
CA SER A 194 10.84 -7.33 2.96
C SER A 194 11.25 -5.87 2.81
N LEU A 195 11.32 -5.15 3.93
CA LEU A 195 11.88 -3.80 3.97
C LEU A 195 13.40 -3.91 3.88
N GLN A 196 14.00 -3.20 2.93
CA GLN A 196 15.44 -3.26 2.73
C GLN A 196 16.20 -2.35 3.70
N PHE A 197 15.54 -1.31 4.22
CA PHE A 197 16.14 -0.26 5.02
C PHE A 197 15.35 -0.01 6.30
N LYS A 198 16.07 0.40 7.34
CA LYS A 198 15.46 0.86 8.58
C LYS A 198 14.92 2.27 8.40
N GLN A 199 13.83 2.60 9.09
CA GLN A 199 13.26 3.96 9.08
C GLN A 199 14.29 5.01 9.54
N SER A 200 15.21 4.67 10.44
CA SER A 200 16.29 5.57 10.89
C SER A 200 17.26 6.00 9.78
N GLU A 201 17.42 5.19 8.73
CA GLU A 201 18.28 5.54 7.58
C GLU A 201 17.72 6.71 6.78
N ILE A 202 16.39 6.88 6.77
CA ILE A 202 15.74 7.99 6.06
C ILE A 202 16.09 9.33 6.70
N THR A 203 16.11 9.39 8.03
CA THR A 203 16.54 10.60 8.75
C THR A 203 17.99 10.95 8.40
N GLN A 204 18.88 9.96 8.34
CA GLN A 204 20.28 10.19 7.95
C GLN A 204 20.40 10.68 6.49
N TRP A 205 19.61 10.13 5.57
CA TRP A 205 19.59 10.59 4.18
C TRP A 205 19.02 12.00 4.06
N LEU A 206 17.94 12.32 4.77
CA LEU A 206 17.39 13.67 4.82
C LEU A 206 18.42 14.68 5.34
N SER A 207 19.05 14.43 6.48
CA SER A 207 20.05 15.34 7.04
C SER A 207 21.22 15.58 6.08
N ARG A 208 21.72 14.51 5.44
CA ARG A 208 22.79 14.62 4.44
C ARG A 208 22.36 15.40 3.19
N TRP A 209 21.11 15.24 2.78
CA TRP A 209 20.54 15.99 1.68
C TRP A 209 20.46 17.47 2.00
N GLU A 210 19.98 17.82 3.20
CA GLU A 210 19.76 19.18 3.66
C GLU A 210 21.05 19.96 3.86
N GLU A 211 22.11 19.30 4.35
CA GLU A 211 23.45 19.89 4.47
C GLU A 211 23.99 20.44 3.14
N ILE A 212 23.61 19.81 2.03
CA ILE A 212 24.13 20.13 0.69
C ILE A 212 23.14 20.96 -0.13
N ASN A 213 21.84 20.68 -0.04
CA ASN A 213 20.82 21.23 -0.94
C ASN A 213 19.86 22.21 -0.27
N GLY A 214 19.98 22.41 1.04
CA GLY A 214 19.07 23.24 1.83
C GLY A 214 17.94 22.44 2.48
N GLU A 215 17.27 23.06 3.45
CA GLU A 215 16.22 22.47 4.28
C GLU A 215 14.99 22.02 3.45
N VAL A 216 14.43 20.85 3.78
CA VAL A 216 13.18 20.37 3.17
C VAL A 216 12.00 20.78 4.05
N THR A 217 11.38 21.92 3.71
CA THR A 217 10.36 22.56 4.55
C THR A 217 9.06 21.76 4.74
N ASN A 218 8.77 20.79 3.85
CA ASN A 218 7.53 20.02 3.86
C ASN A 218 7.61 18.71 4.65
N VAL A 219 8.78 18.35 5.21
CA VAL A 219 8.91 17.16 6.07
C VAL A 219 8.44 17.49 7.47
N LEU A 220 7.53 16.70 8.02
CA LEU A 220 7.07 16.88 9.39
C LEU A 220 8.13 16.41 10.39
N PRO A 221 8.39 17.18 11.47
CA PRO A 221 9.23 16.71 12.56
C PRO A 221 8.53 15.56 13.29
N PRO A 222 9.26 14.74 14.06
CA PRO A 222 8.65 13.79 14.99
C PRO A 222 7.63 14.51 15.87
N SER A 223 6.46 13.90 16.10
CA SER A 223 5.45 14.47 16.99
C SER A 223 6.05 14.59 18.39
N LYS A 224 6.38 15.81 18.81
CA LYS A 224 6.89 16.07 20.15
C LYS A 224 5.72 16.13 21.13
N GLU A 225 5.92 15.56 22.32
CA GLU A 225 5.12 15.92 23.49
C GLU A 225 5.39 17.40 23.79
N MET A 226 4.45 18.28 23.43
CA MET A 226 4.51 19.68 23.83
C MET A 226 3.99 19.79 25.25
N SER A 227 4.91 19.84 26.20
CA SER A 227 4.63 19.86 27.64
C SER A 227 4.18 21.23 28.17
N GLU A 228 4.35 22.31 27.40
CA GLU A 228 3.89 23.63 27.81
C GLU A 228 2.54 23.99 27.15
N PRO A 229 1.50 24.31 27.95
CA PRO A 229 0.24 24.80 27.43
C PRO A 229 0.47 26.17 26.78
N ILE A 230 0.38 26.23 25.45
CA ILE A 230 0.34 27.49 24.71
C ILE A 230 -0.94 28.22 25.11
N GLN A 231 -0.88 29.54 25.31
CA GLN A 231 -2.09 30.36 25.41
C GLN A 231 -2.94 30.15 24.16
N ILE A 232 -4.08 29.48 24.33
CA ILE A 232 -5.01 29.17 23.27
C ILE A 232 -5.43 30.49 22.64
N ASN A 233 -5.15 30.68 21.35
CA ASN A 233 -5.65 31.82 20.59
C ASN A 233 -7.18 31.85 20.75
N SER A 234 -7.75 32.99 21.12
CA SER A 234 -9.18 33.17 21.36
C SER A 234 -10.05 32.80 20.14
N GLU A 235 -9.45 32.68 18.95
CA GLU A 235 -10.10 32.14 17.75
C GLU A 235 -10.43 30.64 17.85
N VAL A 236 -9.62 29.81 18.52
CA VAL A 236 -9.90 28.36 18.69
C VAL A 236 -11.11 28.15 19.60
N THR A 237 -11.30 29.01 20.61
CA THR A 237 -12.49 29.00 21.47
C THR A 237 -13.75 29.54 20.80
N ALA A 238 -13.61 30.24 19.65
CA ALA A 238 -14.74 30.70 18.85
C ALA A 238 -15.22 29.66 17.83
N TYR A 239 -14.43 28.63 17.56
CA TYR A 239 -14.79 27.53 16.66
C TYR A 239 -15.67 26.50 17.39
N SER A 240 -16.94 26.41 16.98
CA SER A 240 -17.76 25.26 17.29
C SER A 240 -17.40 24.13 16.32
N PHE A 241 -16.93 23.00 16.85
CA PHE A 241 -16.66 21.82 16.04
C PHE A 241 -17.89 20.93 15.98
N ASP A 242 -18.49 20.81 14.79
CA ASP A 242 -19.57 19.85 14.54
C ASP A 242 -19.03 18.43 14.28
N ARG A 243 -17.71 18.32 14.12
CA ARG A 243 -17.02 17.11 13.67
C ARG A 243 -15.67 16.97 14.38
N VAL A 244 -15.28 15.73 14.66
CA VAL A 244 -13.93 15.39 15.10
C VAL A 244 -13.41 14.19 14.31
N ILE A 245 -12.15 14.27 13.89
CA ILE A 245 -11.37 13.13 13.43
C ILE A 245 -10.44 12.71 14.55
N VAL A 246 -10.49 11.44 14.93
CA VAL A 246 -9.54 10.85 15.86
C VAL A 246 -8.65 9.88 15.08
N CYS A 247 -7.34 10.03 15.22
CA CYS A 247 -6.32 9.21 14.55
C CYS A 247 -5.70 8.18 15.51
N ASP A 248 -5.23 7.04 15.00
CA ASP A 248 -4.53 6.03 15.82
C ASP A 248 -3.10 6.44 16.24
N THR A 249 -2.48 7.38 15.51
CA THR A 249 -1.15 7.91 15.80
C THR A 249 -1.12 9.44 15.82
N ALA A 250 -0.17 9.99 16.57
CA ALA A 250 0.07 11.43 16.62
C ALA A 250 0.61 11.97 15.30
N GLU A 251 1.41 11.18 14.57
CA GLU A 251 2.00 11.54 13.29
C GLU A 251 0.94 11.76 12.20
N ILE A 252 -0.12 10.93 12.17
CA ILE A 252 -1.24 11.11 11.23
C ILE A 252 -2.09 12.32 11.61
N ALA A 253 -2.34 12.55 12.91
CA ALA A 253 -3.04 13.74 13.37
C ALA A 253 -2.26 15.03 13.02
N GLN A 254 -0.95 15.05 13.30
CA GLN A 254 -0.06 16.16 12.91
C GLN A 254 -0.05 16.36 11.40
N PHE A 255 -0.03 15.28 10.62
CA PHE A 255 -0.10 15.32 9.17
C PHE A 255 -1.37 16.01 8.66
N LEU A 256 -2.54 15.67 9.19
CA LEU A 256 -3.80 16.32 8.83
C LEU A 256 -3.82 17.80 9.24
N ILE A 257 -3.29 18.12 10.43
CA ILE A 257 -3.21 19.50 10.92
C ILE A 257 -2.30 20.35 10.04
N ALA A 258 -1.09 19.86 9.72
CA ALA A 258 -0.12 20.57 8.90
C ALA A 258 -0.58 20.81 7.46
N ASN A 259 -1.45 19.94 6.94
CA ASN A 259 -2.10 20.12 5.64
C ASN A 259 -3.44 20.87 5.75
N ASN A 260 -3.67 21.64 6.81
CA ASN A 260 -4.86 22.49 7.02
C ASN A 260 -6.21 21.75 6.95
N PHE A 261 -6.23 20.42 7.10
CA PHE A 261 -7.43 19.63 6.92
C PHE A 261 -8.56 20.06 7.88
N HIS A 262 -8.18 20.33 9.13
CA HIS A 262 -9.07 20.76 10.21
C HIS A 262 -9.82 22.07 9.88
N PHE A 263 -9.14 22.99 9.19
CA PHE A 263 -9.71 24.27 8.76
C PHE A 263 -10.63 24.07 7.55
N GLU A 264 -10.17 23.36 6.52
CA GLU A 264 -10.94 23.14 5.28
C GLU A 264 -12.23 22.33 5.52
N ASN A 265 -12.23 21.45 6.53
CA ASN A 265 -13.35 20.58 6.84
C ASN A 265 -14.10 20.96 8.13
N ASN A 266 -13.81 22.11 8.74
CA ASN A 266 -14.43 22.57 9.99
C ASN A 266 -14.52 21.45 11.04
N CYS A 267 -13.40 20.78 11.31
CA CYS A 267 -13.36 19.64 12.23
C CYS A 267 -12.15 19.71 13.17
N ALA A 268 -12.33 19.23 14.40
CA ALA A 268 -11.20 18.98 15.28
C ALA A 268 -10.41 17.76 14.78
N VAL A 269 -9.10 17.75 14.98
CA VAL A 269 -8.24 16.60 14.67
C VAL A 269 -7.45 16.25 15.92
N LEU A 270 -7.62 15.02 16.42
CA LEU A 270 -6.96 14.50 17.61
C LEU A 270 -6.30 13.14 17.31
N SER A 271 -5.35 12.71 18.13
CA SER A 271 -4.95 11.30 18.19
C SER A 271 -5.56 10.61 19.42
N ILE A 272 -5.64 9.28 19.39
CA ILE A 272 -6.11 8.48 20.51
C ILE A 272 -5.24 8.65 21.77
N ASP A 273 -3.95 8.99 21.58
CA ASP A 273 -2.97 9.31 22.63
C ASP A 273 -3.10 10.74 23.18
N GLY A 274 -4.05 11.53 22.67
CA GLY A 274 -4.30 12.88 23.12
C GLY A 274 -3.45 13.96 22.47
N TYR A 275 -2.87 13.71 21.29
CA TYR A 275 -2.25 14.76 20.48
C TYR A 275 -3.34 15.65 19.82
N PRO A 276 -3.15 16.98 19.71
CA PRO A 276 -2.08 17.77 20.34
C PRO A 276 -2.31 17.95 21.85
N GLN A 277 -1.31 17.61 22.69
CA GLN A 277 -1.50 17.53 24.14
C GLN A 277 -1.87 18.87 24.79
N ASN A 278 -1.32 19.97 24.27
CA ASN A 278 -1.48 21.31 24.81
C ASN A 278 -2.91 21.85 24.73
N ILE A 279 -3.73 21.39 23.78
CA ILE A 279 -5.12 21.83 23.60
C ILE A 279 -6.14 20.70 23.82
N PHE A 280 -5.67 19.46 24.04
CA PHE A 280 -6.51 18.27 24.09
C PHE A 280 -7.67 18.38 25.08
N SER A 281 -7.39 18.78 26.33
CA SER A 281 -8.41 18.89 27.38
C SER A 281 -9.49 19.93 27.03
N THR A 282 -9.07 21.06 26.45
CA THR A 282 -9.97 22.15 26.06
C THR A 282 -10.85 21.73 24.90
N VAL A 283 -10.25 21.12 23.85
CA VAL A 283 -11.00 20.62 22.69
C VAL A 283 -11.95 19.50 23.12
N MET A 284 -11.51 18.55 23.94
CA MET A 284 -12.38 17.46 24.44
C MET A 284 -13.58 17.99 25.25
N GLN A 285 -13.37 19.02 26.08
CA GLN A 285 -14.47 19.67 26.80
C GLN A 285 -15.52 20.26 25.84
N MET A 286 -15.09 20.93 24.76
CA MET A 286 -16.01 21.46 23.74
C MET A 286 -16.74 20.34 22.99
N LEU A 287 -16.01 19.30 22.59
CA LEU A 287 -16.57 18.17 21.84
C LEU A 287 -17.61 17.40 22.65
N THR A 288 -17.34 17.13 23.93
CA THR A 288 -18.25 16.37 24.81
C THR A 288 -19.55 17.12 25.14
N GLN A 289 -19.56 18.45 24.99
CA GLN A 289 -20.75 19.29 25.16
C GLN A 289 -21.63 19.35 23.90
N ASN A 290 -21.15 18.91 22.75
CA ASN A 290 -21.91 18.90 21.50
C ASN A 290 -22.69 17.57 21.35
N PRO A 291 -24.03 17.56 21.51
CA PRO A 291 -24.84 16.34 21.38
C PRO A 291 -24.92 15.83 19.95
N ASP A 292 -24.70 16.70 18.96
CA ASP A 292 -24.81 16.39 17.52
C ASP A 292 -23.44 16.10 16.89
N LEU A 293 -22.40 15.93 17.70
CA LEU A 293 -21.04 15.69 17.26
C LEU A 293 -20.93 14.44 16.40
N LYS A 294 -20.34 14.59 15.20
CA LYS A 294 -19.97 13.46 14.35
C LYS A 294 -18.52 13.07 14.59
N VAL A 295 -18.29 11.84 15.02
CA VAL A 295 -16.95 11.31 15.31
C VAL A 295 -16.49 10.43 14.15
N TYR A 296 -15.31 10.70 13.62
CA TYR A 296 -14.67 9.90 12.57
C TYR A 296 -13.38 9.29 13.10
N ALA A 297 -13.25 7.97 13.06
CA ALA A 297 -11.98 7.30 13.38
C ALA A 297 -11.17 7.10 12.10
N PHE A 298 -9.88 7.42 12.15
CA PHE A 298 -8.96 7.26 11.03
C PHE A 298 -7.70 6.53 11.48
N HIS A 299 -7.58 5.27 11.09
CA HIS A 299 -6.53 4.41 11.61
C HIS A 299 -5.95 3.47 10.57
N SER A 300 -4.81 2.88 10.91
CA SER A 300 -4.13 1.84 10.14
C SER A 300 -4.79 0.46 10.31
N ALA A 301 -4.49 -0.49 9.42
CA ALA A 301 -4.87 -1.89 9.59
C ALA A 301 -3.88 -2.58 10.55
N THR A 302 -3.97 -2.21 11.82
CA THR A 302 -3.15 -2.71 12.93
C THR A 302 -4.07 -3.18 14.07
N PRO A 303 -3.57 -3.99 15.03
CA PRO A 303 -4.32 -4.33 16.24
C PRO A 303 -4.89 -3.11 16.95
N ARG A 304 -4.06 -2.06 17.10
CA ARG A 304 -4.46 -0.79 17.69
C ARG A 304 -5.59 -0.10 16.92
N GLY A 305 -5.46 -0.04 15.59
CA GLY A 305 -6.45 0.59 14.73
C GLY A 305 -7.81 -0.09 14.83
N VAL A 306 -7.86 -1.43 14.72
CA VAL A 306 -9.13 -2.18 14.80
C VAL A 306 -9.79 -2.11 16.19
N THR A 307 -9.02 -1.84 17.26
CA THR A 307 -9.56 -1.63 18.61
C THR A 307 -10.03 -0.20 18.87
N MET A 308 -9.62 0.76 18.03
CA MET A 308 -9.84 2.18 18.26
C MET A 308 -11.31 2.55 18.39
N ILE A 309 -12.17 1.95 17.55
CA ILE A 309 -13.62 2.21 17.60
C ILE A 309 -14.21 1.78 18.94
N ASP A 310 -13.78 0.63 19.46
CA ASP A 310 -14.23 0.13 20.77
C ASP A 310 -13.75 1.04 21.91
N GLU A 311 -12.50 1.48 21.83
CA GLU A 311 -11.92 2.43 22.79
C GLU A 311 -12.69 3.76 22.80
N LEU A 312 -13.00 4.33 21.63
CA LEU A 312 -13.76 5.58 21.53
C LEU A 312 -15.19 5.45 22.10
N ARG A 313 -15.82 4.28 21.92
CA ARG A 313 -17.20 4.00 22.38
C ARG A 313 -17.29 3.66 23.86
N ASN A 314 -16.25 3.07 24.45
CA ASN A 314 -16.34 2.52 25.81
C ASN A 314 -15.48 3.27 26.82
N SER A 315 -14.47 4.02 26.38
CA SER A 315 -13.58 4.74 27.29
C SER A 315 -14.28 5.97 27.89
N PRO A 316 -14.24 6.14 29.22
CA PRO A 316 -14.81 7.31 29.89
C PRO A 316 -14.04 8.61 29.61
N ASN A 317 -12.81 8.49 29.11
CA ASN A 317 -11.97 9.63 28.70
C ASN A 317 -12.29 10.11 27.27
N TRP A 318 -13.07 9.32 26.53
CA TRP A 318 -13.56 9.63 25.20
C TRP A 318 -15.10 9.79 25.24
N PHE A 319 -15.83 9.08 24.38
CA PHE A 319 -17.24 9.28 24.18
C PHE A 319 -18.11 8.23 24.87
N GLY A 320 -17.56 7.43 25.79
CA GLY A 320 -18.30 6.31 26.41
C GLY A 320 -19.49 6.67 27.30
N ARG A 321 -19.70 7.96 27.57
CA ARG A 321 -20.89 8.47 28.26
C ARG A 321 -21.95 9.02 27.31
N ASN A 322 -21.61 9.18 26.04
CA ASN A 322 -22.47 9.83 25.04
C ASN A 322 -22.87 8.79 23.98
N ASN A 323 -24.12 8.81 23.54
CA ASN A 323 -24.59 7.92 22.47
C ASN A 323 -24.31 8.55 21.09
N LEU A 324 -23.04 8.88 20.82
CA LEU A 324 -22.63 9.52 19.56
C LEU A 324 -22.47 8.50 18.44
N ILE A 325 -22.74 8.95 17.21
CA ILE A 325 -22.45 8.17 16.01
C ILE A 325 -20.96 8.26 15.71
N ILE A 326 -20.30 7.11 15.68
CA ILE A 326 -18.88 6.98 15.31
C ILE A 326 -18.81 6.29 13.95
N TYR A 327 -18.24 7.00 12.98
CA TYR A 327 -17.95 6.53 11.63
C TYR A 327 -16.52 6.01 11.55
N ASP A 328 -16.35 4.83 10.97
CA ASP A 328 -15.03 4.26 10.71
C ASP A 328 -14.57 4.63 9.29
N LEU A 329 -13.56 5.50 9.20
CA LEU A 329 -12.85 5.85 7.96
C LEU A 329 -11.50 5.13 7.85
N GLY A 330 -11.17 4.27 8.82
CA GLY A 330 -9.90 3.61 8.94
C GLY A 330 -9.69 2.48 7.93
N LEU A 331 -8.43 2.08 7.81
CA LEU A 331 -8.06 0.91 7.04
C LEU A 331 -8.30 -0.35 7.88
N LEU A 332 -9.24 -1.19 7.47
CA LEU A 332 -9.48 -2.52 8.04
C LEU A 332 -8.76 -3.61 7.23
N PRO A 333 -8.42 -4.76 7.83
CA PRO A 333 -7.77 -5.84 7.09
C PRO A 333 -8.62 -6.37 5.91
N ARG A 334 -9.96 -6.36 5.99
CA ARG A 334 -10.84 -6.65 4.83
C ARG A 334 -10.56 -5.76 3.61
N HIS A 335 -10.19 -4.49 3.80
CA HIS A 335 -9.82 -3.58 2.72
C HIS A 335 -8.50 -4.00 2.06
N VAL A 336 -7.58 -4.57 2.85
CA VAL A 336 -6.33 -5.12 2.35
C VAL A 336 -6.59 -6.36 1.50
N PHE A 337 -7.53 -7.22 1.89
CA PHE A 337 -7.87 -8.45 1.16
C PHE A 337 -8.55 -8.16 -0.17
N ALA A 338 -9.40 -7.12 -0.22
CA ALA A 338 -10.06 -6.67 -1.44
C ALA A 338 -9.09 -5.93 -2.38
N SER A 339 -8.05 -5.31 -1.83
CA SER A 339 -7.10 -4.54 -2.62
C SER A 339 -6.04 -5.39 -3.32
N LYS A 340 -5.60 -4.86 -4.46
CA LYS A 340 -4.71 -5.51 -5.41
C LYS A 340 -3.23 -5.20 -5.16
N ASN A 341 -2.94 -4.05 -4.54
CA ASN A 341 -1.62 -3.42 -4.55
C ASN A 341 -1.18 -2.90 -3.17
N MET A 342 -1.71 -3.46 -2.08
CA MET A 342 -1.32 -3.05 -0.73
C MET A 342 0.09 -3.52 -0.38
N TRP A 343 0.79 -2.66 0.36
CA TRP A 343 2.10 -2.97 0.92
C TRP A 343 1.94 -3.47 2.36
N ILE A 344 2.10 -4.75 2.55
CA ILE A 344 1.87 -5.49 3.79
C ILE A 344 3.23 -5.74 4.44
N ILE A 345 3.36 -5.36 5.70
CA ILE A 345 4.56 -5.66 6.49
C ILE A 345 4.20 -6.68 7.56
N LYS A 346 5.22 -7.37 8.07
CA LYS A 346 5.10 -8.27 9.21
C LYS A 346 5.88 -7.71 10.39
N SER A 347 5.27 -7.70 11.58
CA SER A 347 5.90 -7.38 12.85
C SER A 347 5.51 -8.37 13.93
N ASP A 348 6.51 -8.97 14.58
CA ASP A 348 6.29 -9.90 15.70
C ASP A 348 5.78 -9.17 16.96
N GLU A 349 6.00 -7.85 17.05
CA GLU A 349 5.43 -7.03 18.12
C GLU A 349 3.92 -6.86 17.92
N LEU A 350 3.49 -6.54 16.69
CA LEU A 350 2.07 -6.42 16.40
C LEU A 350 1.34 -7.77 16.47
N ALA A 351 2.02 -8.88 16.16
CA ALA A 351 1.47 -10.22 16.40
C ALA A 351 1.12 -10.44 17.89
N ARG A 352 1.98 -9.99 18.80
CA ARG A 352 1.74 -10.06 20.26
C ARG A 352 0.60 -9.14 20.69
N GLN A 353 0.53 -7.93 20.14
CA GLN A 353 -0.58 -7.00 20.42
C GLN A 353 -1.93 -7.55 19.90
N ALA A 354 -1.94 -8.25 18.76
CA ALA A 354 -3.15 -8.85 18.21
C ALA A 354 -3.78 -9.88 19.16
N GLN A 355 -2.97 -10.61 19.93
CA GLN A 355 -3.46 -11.57 20.92
C GLN A 355 -4.24 -10.88 22.05
N GLN A 356 -3.87 -9.64 22.38
CA GLN A 356 -4.46 -8.82 23.43
C GLN A 356 -5.73 -8.07 23.00
N ILE A 357 -6.16 -8.19 21.74
CA ILE A 357 -7.40 -7.56 21.26
C ILE A 357 -8.59 -8.03 22.13
N PRO A 358 -9.44 -7.09 22.63
CA PRO A 358 -10.61 -7.44 23.42
C PRO A 358 -11.58 -8.37 22.68
N THR A 359 -12.25 -9.24 23.43
CA THR A 359 -13.21 -10.23 22.86
C THR A 359 -14.34 -9.56 22.07
N ALA A 360 -14.80 -8.38 22.52
CA ALA A 360 -15.83 -7.60 21.83
C ALA A 360 -15.38 -7.12 20.43
N VAL A 361 -14.08 -6.85 20.24
CA VAL A 361 -13.52 -6.48 18.94
C VAL A 361 -13.25 -7.73 18.10
N LYS A 362 -12.81 -8.83 18.71
CA LYS A 362 -12.58 -10.10 18.00
C LYS A 362 -13.85 -10.60 17.28
N SER A 363 -15.04 -10.35 17.84
CA SER A 363 -16.31 -10.75 17.21
C SER A 363 -16.72 -9.89 16.02
N THR A 364 -16.16 -8.69 15.83
CA THR A 364 -16.43 -7.84 14.65
C THR A 364 -15.51 -8.15 13.48
N LEU A 365 -14.38 -8.81 13.75
CA LEU A 365 -13.41 -9.25 12.75
C LEU A 365 -13.88 -10.54 12.07
N SER A 366 -13.72 -10.63 10.75
CA SER A 366 -14.02 -11.85 10.02
C SER A 366 -12.99 -12.95 10.29
N THR A 367 -13.33 -14.18 9.89
CA THR A 367 -12.49 -15.38 10.08
C THR A 367 -11.10 -15.29 9.47
N ASN A 368 -10.88 -14.39 8.51
CA ASN A 368 -9.57 -14.17 7.89
C ASN A 368 -8.80 -12.99 8.52
N GLU A 369 -9.47 -12.03 9.14
CA GLU A 369 -8.85 -10.79 9.63
C GLU A 369 -8.08 -11.02 10.93
N LEU A 370 -8.68 -11.72 11.90
CA LEU A 370 -8.00 -11.99 13.18
C LEU A 370 -6.73 -12.84 12.98
N PRO A 371 -6.75 -13.98 12.25
CA PRO A 371 -5.51 -14.73 12.00
C PRO A 371 -4.47 -13.94 11.21
N TRP A 372 -4.89 -12.99 10.37
CA TRP A 372 -3.97 -12.12 9.63
C TRP A 372 -3.24 -11.15 10.57
N LEU A 373 -3.96 -10.53 11.50
CA LEU A 373 -3.38 -9.68 12.55
C LEU A 373 -2.50 -10.49 13.51
N GLU A 374 -2.95 -11.67 13.94
CA GLU A 374 -2.19 -12.57 14.83
C GLU A 374 -0.92 -13.13 14.18
N ALA A 375 -0.89 -13.25 12.85
CA ALA A 375 0.33 -13.54 12.10
C ALA A 375 1.31 -12.35 12.06
N GLY A 376 0.93 -11.19 12.61
CA GLY A 376 1.71 -9.97 12.66
C GLY A 376 1.65 -9.15 11.38
N PHE A 377 0.72 -9.44 10.47
CA PHE A 377 0.56 -8.66 9.25
C PHE A 377 -0.19 -7.36 9.53
N TYR A 378 0.24 -6.29 8.88
CA TYR A 378 -0.37 -4.97 9.02
C TYR A 378 -0.12 -4.09 7.79
N VAL A 379 -0.93 -3.04 7.66
CA VAL A 379 -0.74 -1.96 6.68
C VAL A 379 -0.96 -0.62 7.39
N GLU A 380 -0.02 0.29 7.22
CA GLU A 380 -0.08 1.62 7.81
C GLU A 380 -0.64 2.66 6.84
N LEU A 381 -1.27 3.69 7.38
CA LEU A 381 -1.72 4.83 6.59
C LEU A 381 -0.55 5.55 5.90
N GLU A 382 0.62 5.62 6.53
CA GLU A 382 1.82 6.22 5.94
C GLU A 382 2.35 5.44 4.71
N SER A 383 1.82 4.25 4.42
CA SER A 383 2.13 3.54 3.17
C SER A 383 1.47 4.18 1.93
N PHE A 384 0.58 5.16 2.11
CA PHE A 384 -0.08 5.93 1.06
C PHE A 384 0.46 7.36 0.93
N SER A 385 0.26 7.95 -0.24
CA SER A 385 0.65 9.34 -0.51
C SER A 385 -0.16 10.34 0.32
N PRO A 386 0.43 11.50 0.65
CA PRO A 386 -0.28 12.60 1.31
C PRO A 386 -1.63 12.92 0.67
N ARG A 387 -1.61 13.11 -0.66
CA ARG A 387 -2.81 13.39 -1.45
C ARG A 387 -3.88 12.31 -1.29
N LYS A 388 -3.49 11.03 -1.30
CA LYS A 388 -4.43 9.93 -1.17
C LYS A 388 -5.08 9.88 0.21
N LEU A 389 -4.30 10.11 1.28
CA LEU A 389 -4.87 10.15 2.64
C LEU A 389 -5.87 11.29 2.79
N LEU A 390 -5.50 12.52 2.38
CA LEU A 390 -6.40 13.67 2.43
C LEU A 390 -7.68 13.42 1.63
N GLN A 391 -7.55 12.87 0.42
CA GLN A 391 -8.69 12.54 -0.43
C GLN A 391 -9.64 11.55 0.24
N VAL A 392 -9.12 10.47 0.84
CA VAL A 392 -9.95 9.45 1.49
C VAL A 392 -10.75 10.05 2.65
N VAL A 393 -10.11 10.84 3.49
CA VAL A 393 -10.77 11.45 4.65
C VAL A 393 -11.85 12.44 4.19
N SER A 394 -11.54 13.33 3.23
CA SER A 394 -12.53 14.28 2.70
C SER A 394 -13.72 13.59 2.03
N GLN A 395 -13.48 12.56 1.21
CA GLN A 395 -14.55 11.78 0.57
C GLN A 395 -15.39 11.01 1.58
N GLY A 396 -14.75 10.46 2.62
CA GLY A 396 -15.43 9.77 3.71
C GLY A 396 -16.43 10.68 4.42
N ILE A 397 -16.00 11.89 4.78
CA ILE A 397 -16.86 12.91 5.40
C ILE A 397 -17.99 13.35 4.47
N ALA A 398 -17.71 13.57 3.19
CA ALA A 398 -18.75 13.98 2.23
C ALA A 398 -19.83 12.90 2.06
N LYS A 399 -19.44 11.61 2.00
CA LYS A 399 -20.39 10.51 1.85
C LYS A 399 -21.30 10.35 3.07
N THR A 400 -20.76 10.42 4.28
CA THR A 400 -21.58 10.32 5.50
C THR A 400 -22.56 11.49 5.63
N GLN A 401 -22.21 12.67 5.12
CA GLN A 401 -23.13 13.81 5.05
C GLN A 401 -24.27 13.58 4.06
N ALA A 402 -23.97 13.08 2.86
CA ALA A 402 -25.00 12.77 1.86
C ALA A 402 -26.02 11.74 2.40
N VAL A 403 -25.51 10.67 3.04
CA VAL A 403 -26.37 9.66 3.68
C VAL A 403 -27.23 10.25 4.79
N ALA A 404 -26.65 11.10 5.65
CA ALA A 404 -27.38 11.75 6.74
C ALA A 404 -28.49 12.71 6.24
N ASN A 405 -28.33 13.28 5.05
CA ASN A 405 -29.29 14.21 4.45
C ASN A 405 -30.40 13.51 3.64
N GLY A 406 -30.41 12.18 3.57
CA GLY A 406 -31.44 11.41 2.86
C GLY A 406 -31.24 11.32 1.35
N ASP A 407 -30.08 11.76 0.84
CA ASP A 407 -29.71 11.62 -0.56
C ASP A 407 -29.33 10.15 -0.83
N THR A 408 -30.34 9.32 -1.09
CA THR A 408 -30.17 7.91 -1.51
C THR A 408 -29.89 7.76 -3.00
N SER A 409 -29.63 8.86 -3.72
CA SER A 409 -29.03 8.80 -5.05
C SER A 409 -27.51 8.70 -4.94
N ALA A 410 -27.03 7.59 -4.36
CA ALA A 410 -25.73 7.07 -4.74
C ALA A 410 -25.91 6.53 -6.17
N SER A 411 -25.89 7.44 -7.15
CA SER A 411 -25.67 7.04 -8.53
C SER A 411 -24.45 6.14 -8.52
N ASP A 412 -24.66 4.93 -9.03
CA ASP A 412 -23.67 4.01 -9.54
C ASP A 412 -22.71 4.81 -10.46
N ASN A 413 -21.76 5.51 -9.87
CA ASN A 413 -20.60 6.01 -10.59
C ASN A 413 -19.61 4.85 -10.71
N SER A 414 -20.10 3.73 -11.26
CA SER A 414 -19.27 2.87 -12.07
C SER A 414 -18.93 3.66 -13.33
N LEU A 415 -17.92 4.53 -13.23
CA LEU A 415 -17.17 4.91 -14.42
C LEU A 415 -16.41 3.65 -14.86
N ASP A 416 -17.10 2.88 -15.69
CA ASP A 416 -16.56 1.86 -16.57
C ASP A 416 -15.59 2.55 -17.54
N SER A 417 -14.34 2.70 -17.12
CA SER A 417 -13.23 2.89 -18.05
C SER A 417 -12.56 1.54 -18.23
N GLY A 418 -12.88 0.91 -19.36
CA GLY A 418 -12.36 -0.39 -19.78
C GLY A 418 -10.84 -0.49 -19.73
N ASP A 419 -10.39 -1.69 -19.39
CA ASP A 419 -9.14 -2.36 -19.82
C ASP A 419 -7.86 -1.53 -20.03
N SER A 420 -7.65 -0.49 -19.22
CA SER A 420 -6.34 0.15 -19.05
C SER A 420 -6.07 0.31 -17.56
N GLY A 421 -4.92 -0.22 -17.13
CA GLY A 421 -4.58 -0.38 -15.72
C GLY A 421 -4.49 0.91 -14.91
N ASP A 422 -4.77 0.72 -13.62
CA ASP A 422 -4.67 1.66 -12.50
C ASP A 422 -5.68 2.84 -12.49
N ASP A 423 -6.12 3.18 -11.28
CA ASP A 423 -6.89 4.40 -10.92
C ASP A 423 -8.42 4.32 -10.82
N GLY A 424 -8.96 3.18 -10.37
CA GLY A 424 -10.36 3.08 -9.90
C GLY A 424 -10.48 2.90 -8.37
N ILE A 425 -11.17 3.83 -7.69
CA ILE A 425 -11.59 3.69 -6.28
C ILE A 425 -13.04 3.15 -6.28
N ILE A 426 -13.22 1.87 -5.93
CA ILE A 426 -14.54 1.26 -5.68
C ILE A 426 -14.83 1.30 -4.17
N LEU A 427 -15.46 2.35 -3.65
CA LEU A 427 -15.84 2.36 -2.22
C LEU A 427 -16.91 1.27 -1.99
N ILE A 428 -16.57 0.23 -1.22
CA ILE A 428 -17.52 -0.85 -0.88
C ILE A 428 -18.53 -0.25 0.11
N ASP A 429 -19.79 -0.22 -0.29
CA ASP A 429 -20.91 -0.11 0.66
C ASP A 429 -20.94 -1.43 1.43
N VAL A 430 -20.50 -1.40 2.68
CA VAL A 430 -20.76 -2.50 3.61
C VAL A 430 -22.17 -2.24 4.14
N ASP A 431 -23.00 -3.27 4.28
CA ASP A 431 -24.40 -3.23 4.76
C ASP A 431 -24.64 -2.49 6.09
N ASP A 432 -23.57 -2.00 6.73
CA ASP A 432 -23.61 -1.06 7.85
C ASP A 432 -23.21 0.35 7.36
N HIS A 433 -24.18 1.26 7.29
CA HIS A 433 -24.01 2.67 6.89
C HIS A 433 -22.95 3.46 7.71
N ARG A 434 -22.34 2.83 8.72
CA ARG A 434 -21.30 3.39 9.59
C ARG A 434 -19.86 3.10 9.13
N ASN A 435 -19.67 2.18 8.18
CA ASN A 435 -18.36 1.84 7.63
C ASN A 435 -18.21 2.42 6.21
N VAL A 436 -17.26 3.35 6.03
CA VAL A 436 -16.93 3.88 4.71
C VAL A 436 -15.65 3.19 4.23
N GLY A 437 -15.77 2.32 3.22
CA GLY A 437 -14.67 1.46 2.79
C GLY A 437 -13.45 2.24 2.26
N PHE A 438 -12.25 1.87 2.70
CA PHE A 438 -10.99 2.42 2.22
C PHE A 438 -10.52 1.62 1.00
N LEU A 439 -10.57 2.16 -0.23
CA LEU A 439 -9.90 1.53 -1.39
C LEU A 439 -8.71 2.35 -1.89
N ALA A 440 -7.56 1.68 -1.91
CA ALA A 440 -6.34 2.19 -2.49
C ALA A 440 -6.00 1.45 -3.80
N SER A 441 -6.15 2.16 -4.91
CA SER A 441 -5.41 1.88 -6.14
C SER A 441 -4.03 2.54 -6.12
N ASP A 442 -3.89 3.70 -5.45
CA ASP A 442 -2.67 4.50 -5.45
C ASP A 442 -1.81 4.24 -4.19
N SER A 443 -0.99 3.20 -4.29
CA SER A 443 0.08 2.89 -3.35
C SER A 443 1.38 3.56 -3.82
N PHE A 444 1.42 4.89 -3.97
CA PHE A 444 2.56 5.63 -4.54
C PHE A 444 2.93 5.23 -5.99
N GLY A 445 1.92 4.90 -6.80
CA GLY A 445 2.04 4.64 -8.24
C GLY A 445 1.47 3.33 -8.75
#